data_AF-A0A8W8JL08-F1
#
_entry.id   AF-A0A8W8JL08-F1
#
_cell.length_a   1.000
_cell.length_b   1.000
_cell.length_c   1.000
_cell.angle_alpha   90.00
_cell.angle_beta   90.00
_cell.angle_gamma   90.00
#
_symmetry.space_group_name_H-M   'P 1'
#
loop_
_entity.id
_entity.type
_entity.pdbx_description
1 polymer ?
#
loop_
_entity_poly.entity_id
_entity_poly.type
_entity_poly.pdbx_seq_one_letter_code
_entity_poly.pdbx_strand_id
1 'polypeptide(L)'
;MHYFGYNALKQKFAGKQFEVLGFPCNQFNLQEPGDTATEILNTIKYVRPGNGYVPNFPMFAKVGVNGEDEHPLFTYLKKYCGPTADEFQDDLHYKPLRVSDVRWNFEQFVINQQGKPVVRFSPDVNPLNLTMVISSLLPHSAVDNMSNEIPMV
;
A
#
# COMPACT_ATOMS: atom_id res chain seq x y z
N MET A 1 -4.41 8.97 10.38
CA MET A 1 -4.99 8.99 9.03
C MET A 1 -3.93 8.50 8.05
N HIS A 2 -4.18 7.43 7.29
CA HIS A 2 -3.15 6.68 6.56
C HIS A 2 -2.42 7.51 5.49
N TYR A 3 -3.11 8.38 4.76
CA TYR A 3 -2.50 9.25 3.74
C TYR A 3 -1.26 10.00 4.22
N PHE A 4 -1.33 10.71 5.36
CA PHE A 4 -0.15 11.38 5.92
C PHE A 4 0.99 10.40 6.26
N GLY A 5 0.66 9.20 6.74
CA GLY A 5 1.62 8.14 7.03
C GLY A 5 2.36 7.68 5.78
N TYR A 6 1.65 7.49 4.66
CA TYR A 6 2.25 7.13 3.38
C TYR A 6 3.15 8.24 2.82
N ASN A 7 2.73 9.51 2.91
CA ASN A 7 3.58 10.63 2.51
C ASN A 7 4.87 10.67 3.33
N ALA A 8 4.76 10.51 4.65
CA ALA A 8 5.91 10.47 5.55
C ALA A 8 6.82 9.26 5.28
N LEU A 9 6.25 8.09 4.98
CA LEU A 9 6.99 6.89 4.62
C LEU A 9 7.77 7.07 3.31
N LYS A 10 7.12 7.60 2.27
CA LYS A 10 7.75 7.94 0.98
C LYS A 10 8.87 8.96 1.16
N GLN A 11 8.66 9.99 1.98
CA GLN A 11 9.68 10.99 2.30
C GLN A 11 10.87 10.39 3.05
N LYS A 12 10.62 9.48 4.01
CA LYS A 12 11.66 8.82 4.80
C LYS A 12 12.63 8.02 3.95
N PHE A 13 12.13 7.38 2.90
CA PHE A 13 12.93 6.61 1.94
C PHE A 13 13.20 7.36 0.64
N ALA A 14 13.09 8.69 0.64
CA ALA A 14 13.42 9.50 -0.53
C ALA A 14 14.87 9.25 -0.96
N GLY A 15 15.08 9.10 -2.27
CA GLY A 15 16.40 8.74 -2.84
C GLY A 15 16.80 7.26 -2.71
N LYS A 16 15.95 6.42 -2.10
CA LYS A 16 16.11 4.95 -2.12
C LYS A 16 15.22 4.34 -3.21
N GLN A 17 15.48 3.07 -3.54
CA GLN A 17 14.65 2.30 -4.47
C GLN A 17 13.35 1.85 -3.79
N PHE A 18 12.50 2.81 -3.44
CA PHE A 18 11.22 2.61 -2.75
C PHE A 18 10.15 3.52 -3.34
N GLU A 19 8.96 2.95 -3.56
CA GLU A 19 7.79 3.68 -4.04
C GLU A 19 6.52 3.23 -3.31
N VAL A 20 5.60 4.18 -3.10
CA VAL A 20 4.24 3.90 -2.64
C VAL A 20 3.31 4.00 -3.84
N LEU A 21 2.38 3.07 -4.00
CA LEU A 21 1.43 3.07 -5.12
C LEU A 21 0.00 3.05 -4.57
N GLY A 22 -0.78 4.10 -4.88
CA GLY A 22 -2.16 4.22 -4.42
C GLY A 22 -3.17 3.76 -5.46
N PHE A 23 -4.01 2.80 -5.10
CA PHE A 23 -5.08 2.27 -5.96
C PHE A 23 -6.44 2.59 -5.35
N PRO A 24 -7.15 3.63 -5.84
CA PRO A 24 -8.51 3.92 -5.40
C PRO A 24 -9.44 2.72 -5.68
N CYS A 25 -10.36 2.45 -4.75
CA CYS A 25 -11.31 1.35 -4.85
C CYS A 25 -12.59 1.71 -4.11
N ASN A 26 -13.75 1.44 -4.72
CA ASN A 26 -15.06 1.77 -4.15
C ASN A 26 -15.83 0.54 -3.63
N GLN A 27 -15.16 -0.60 -3.45
CA GLN A 27 -15.80 -1.86 -3.11
C GLN A 27 -16.17 -2.00 -1.62
N PHE A 28 -15.70 -1.08 -0.76
CA PHE A 28 -15.82 -1.15 0.69
C PHE A 28 -16.65 0.02 1.21
N ASN A 29 -17.94 -0.21 1.52
CA ASN A 29 -18.92 0.79 1.98
C ASN A 29 -18.90 2.10 1.15
N LEU A 30 -18.73 1.95 -0.17
CA LEU A 30 -18.69 3.03 -1.16
C LEU A 30 -17.87 4.27 -0.75
N GLN A 31 -16.73 4.07 -0.08
CA GLN A 31 -15.93 5.16 0.50
C GLN A 31 -15.09 5.95 -0.51
N GLU A 32 -15.08 5.57 -1.80
CA GLU A 32 -14.37 6.25 -2.89
C GLU A 32 -15.34 6.57 -4.05
N PRO A 33 -16.33 7.46 -3.83
CA PRO A 33 -17.41 7.73 -4.80
C PRO A 33 -16.96 8.54 -6.02
N GLY A 34 -15.77 9.15 -6.01
CA GLY A 34 -15.26 9.92 -7.15
C GLY A 34 -15.05 9.03 -8.37
N ASP A 35 -15.51 9.48 -9.54
CA ASP A 35 -15.44 8.69 -10.79
C ASP A 35 -14.22 9.04 -11.64
N THR A 36 -13.73 10.26 -11.50
CA THR A 36 -12.55 10.73 -12.22
C THR A 36 -11.34 10.87 -11.28
N ALA A 37 -10.14 10.77 -11.85
CA ALA A 37 -8.90 11.06 -11.10
C ALA A 37 -8.91 12.47 -10.49
N THR A 38 -9.51 13.44 -11.19
CA THR A 38 -9.64 14.82 -10.70
C THR A 38 -10.52 14.92 -9.46
N GLU A 39 -11.67 14.23 -9.41
CA GLU A 39 -12.55 14.24 -8.24
C GLU A 39 -11.90 13.58 -7.03
N ILE A 40 -11.20 12.47 -7.23
CA ILE A 40 -10.47 11.75 -6.17
C ILE A 40 -9.40 12.68 -5.58
N LEU A 41 -8.56 13.28 -6.44
CA LEU A 41 -7.49 14.19 -6.00
C LEU A 41 -8.05 15.46 -5.34
N ASN A 42 -9.17 16.01 -5.83
CA ASN A 42 -9.82 17.16 -5.21
C ASN A 42 -10.40 16.81 -3.84
N THR A 43 -11.02 15.64 -3.68
CA THR A 43 -11.53 15.17 -2.38
C THR A 43 -10.39 15.06 -1.37
N ILE A 44 -9.28 14.45 -1.78
CA ILE A 44 -8.07 14.34 -0.96
C ILE A 44 -7.53 15.72 -0.56
N LYS A 45 -7.46 16.65 -1.50
CA LYS A 45 -6.87 17.98 -1.30
C LYS A 45 -7.74 18.95 -0.50
N TYR A 46 -9.05 18.93 -0.73
CA TYR A 46 -9.96 19.96 -0.25
C TYR A 46 -10.95 19.46 0.81
N VAL A 47 -11.21 18.16 0.91
CA VAL A 47 -12.22 17.59 1.80
C VAL A 47 -11.60 16.72 2.89
N ARG A 48 -11.00 15.59 2.53
CA ARG A 48 -10.38 14.66 3.47
C ARG A 48 -9.25 13.88 2.77
N PRO A 49 -7.98 14.05 3.17
CA PRO A 49 -7.50 14.75 4.35
C PRO A 49 -7.78 16.27 4.39
N GLY A 50 -7.92 16.92 3.24
CA GLY A 50 -8.19 18.35 3.16
C GLY A 50 -6.95 19.21 3.42
N ASN A 51 -7.14 20.51 3.68
CA ASN A 51 -6.09 21.47 4.01
C ASN A 51 -4.94 21.54 3.00
N GLY A 52 -5.24 21.34 1.71
CA GLY A 52 -4.23 21.41 0.65
C GLY A 52 -3.30 20.20 0.60
N TYR A 53 -3.63 19.10 1.29
CA TYR A 53 -2.85 17.87 1.25
C TYR A 53 -2.75 17.33 -0.19
N VAL A 54 -1.55 16.91 -0.59
CA VAL A 54 -1.30 16.28 -1.88
C VAL A 54 -0.47 15.01 -1.66
N PRO A 55 -0.89 13.84 -2.16
CA PRO A 55 -0.07 12.63 -2.15
C PRO A 55 1.26 12.89 -2.86
N ASN A 56 2.39 12.51 -2.24
CA ASN A 56 3.72 12.60 -2.86
C ASN A 56 4.12 11.30 -3.58
N PHE A 57 3.12 10.52 -3.96
CA PHE A 57 3.26 9.21 -4.59
C PHE A 57 2.18 9.03 -5.68
N PRO A 58 2.40 8.15 -6.67
CA PRO A 58 1.44 7.91 -7.73
C PRO A 58 0.09 7.39 -7.23
N MET A 59 -0.98 8.02 -7.71
CA MET A 59 -2.36 7.56 -7.58
C MET A 59 -2.84 7.06 -8.94
N PHE A 60 -3.28 5.81 -9.00
CA PHE A 60 -3.76 5.17 -10.23
C PHE A 60 -5.26 5.39 -10.45
N ALA A 61 -5.76 4.90 -11.59
CA ALA A 61 -7.19 4.84 -11.84
C ALA A 61 -7.89 3.95 -10.79
N LYS A 62 -9.17 4.21 -10.55
CA LYS A 62 -10.03 3.40 -9.70
C LYS A 62 -10.11 1.98 -10.26
N VAL A 63 -9.90 0.97 -9.42
CA VAL A 63 -9.91 -0.45 -9.82
C VAL A 63 -10.72 -1.30 -8.85
N GLY A 64 -11.23 -2.43 -9.34
CA GLY A 64 -11.70 -3.51 -8.48
C GLY A 64 -10.51 -4.30 -7.92
N VAL A 65 -10.55 -4.62 -6.62
CA VAL A 65 -9.51 -5.42 -5.96
C VAL A 65 -9.99 -6.83 -5.59
N ASN A 66 -11.32 -7.03 -5.58
CA ASN A 66 -11.99 -8.29 -5.32
C ASN A 66 -13.11 -8.58 -6.33
N GLY A 67 -13.62 -9.82 -6.33
CA GLY A 67 -14.75 -10.24 -7.16
C GLY A 67 -14.37 -10.73 -8.56
N GLU A 68 -15.35 -10.81 -9.45
CA GLU A 68 -15.15 -11.27 -10.84
C GLU A 68 -14.31 -10.28 -11.66
N ASP A 69 -14.49 -8.98 -11.44
CA ASP A 69 -13.82 -7.91 -12.18
C ASP A 69 -12.56 -7.37 -11.47
N GLU A 70 -11.94 -8.17 -10.59
CA GLU A 70 -10.73 -7.74 -9.89
C GLU A 70 -9.55 -7.53 -10.85
N HIS A 71 -8.78 -6.48 -10.61
CA HIS A 71 -7.61 -6.18 -11.42
C HIS A 71 -6.55 -7.29 -11.26
N PRO A 72 -5.91 -7.78 -12.34
CA PRO A 72 -4.97 -8.91 -12.28
C PRO A 72 -3.81 -8.76 -11.29
N LEU A 73 -3.38 -7.51 -11.04
CA LEU A 73 -2.41 -7.20 -9.98
C LEU A 73 -2.87 -7.70 -8.61
N PHE A 74 -4.13 -7.46 -8.23
CA PHE A 74 -4.65 -7.88 -6.94
C PHE A 74 -4.88 -9.39 -6.89
N THR A 75 -5.24 -10.04 -8.00
CA THR A 75 -5.22 -11.51 -8.10
C THR A 75 -3.83 -12.06 -7.80
N TYR A 76 -2.79 -11.47 -8.41
CA TYR A 76 -1.40 -11.84 -8.15
C TYR A 76 -1.06 -11.63 -6.67
N LEU A 77 -1.29 -10.44 -6.11
CA LEU A 77 -0.93 -10.12 -4.72
C LEU A 77 -1.61 -11.04 -3.69
N LYS A 78 -2.93 -11.26 -3.84
CA LYS A 78 -3.73 -12.12 -2.94
C LYS A 78 -3.36 -13.59 -3.01
N LYS A 79 -2.71 -14.04 -4.09
CA LYS A 79 -2.22 -15.42 -4.23
C LYS A 79 -0.98 -15.69 -3.39
N TYR A 80 -0.10 -14.70 -3.20
CA TYR A 80 1.18 -14.87 -2.49
C TYR A 80 1.08 -14.58 -0.99
N CYS A 81 0.11 -13.78 -0.57
CA CYS A 81 -0.11 -13.44 0.83
C CYS A 81 -1.54 -13.79 1.25
N GLY A 82 -1.66 -14.62 2.30
CA GLY A 82 -2.95 -14.99 2.89
C GLY A 82 -3.76 -13.79 3.39
N PRO A 83 -5.05 -13.97 3.75
CA PRO A 83 -5.89 -12.88 4.21
C PRO A 83 -5.38 -12.28 5.52
N THR A 84 -5.77 -11.03 5.80
CA THR A 84 -5.38 -10.31 7.01
C THR A 84 -6.37 -10.45 8.17
N ALA A 85 -7.54 -11.05 7.91
CA ALA A 85 -8.57 -11.33 8.91
C ALA A 85 -9.42 -12.54 8.46
N ASP A 86 -9.95 -13.28 9.44
CA ASP A 86 -10.83 -14.43 9.18
C ASP A 86 -12.21 -14.00 8.70
N GLU A 87 -12.72 -12.90 9.24
CA GLU A 87 -14.06 -12.39 8.97
C GLU A 87 -14.05 -11.27 7.92
N PHE A 88 -15.18 -11.16 7.23
CA PHE A 88 -15.46 -10.05 6.34
C PHE A 88 -16.13 -8.90 7.11
N GLN A 89 -15.84 -7.67 6.72
CA GLN A 89 -16.62 -6.51 7.14
C GLN A 89 -17.98 -6.51 6.43
N ASP A 90 -18.92 -5.72 6.97
CA ASP A 90 -20.20 -5.46 6.33
C ASP A 90 -20.07 -4.53 5.11
N ASP A 91 -21.12 -4.51 4.28
CA ASP A 91 -21.28 -3.61 3.13
C ASP A 91 -20.17 -3.69 2.08
N LEU A 92 -20.04 -4.90 1.51
CA LEU A 92 -19.09 -5.24 0.46
C LEU A 92 -19.77 -5.27 -0.91
N HIS A 93 -19.31 -4.39 -1.80
CA HIS A 93 -19.90 -4.19 -3.14
C HIS A 93 -19.13 -4.96 -4.21
N TYR A 94 -19.02 -6.27 -4.02
CA TYR A 94 -18.43 -7.19 -4.99
C TYR A 94 -18.90 -8.62 -4.74
N LYS A 95 -18.84 -9.45 -5.79
CA LYS A 95 -19.08 -10.90 -5.73
C LYS A 95 -18.18 -11.63 -6.73
N PRO A 96 -17.91 -12.94 -6.53
CA PRO A 96 -18.15 -13.68 -5.29
C PRO A 96 -17.16 -13.27 -4.18
N LEU A 97 -17.46 -13.65 -2.94
CA LEU A 97 -16.50 -13.54 -1.84
C LEU A 97 -15.53 -14.72 -1.87
N ARG A 98 -14.24 -14.46 -1.61
CA ARG A 98 -13.17 -15.45 -1.56
C ARG A 98 -12.33 -15.26 -0.31
N VAL A 99 -11.84 -16.38 0.26
CA VAL A 99 -11.05 -16.36 1.50
C VAL A 99 -9.87 -15.39 1.43
N SER A 100 -9.20 -15.27 0.29
CA SER A 100 -8.03 -14.41 0.12
C SER A 100 -8.32 -12.92 -0.09
N ASP A 101 -9.59 -12.51 -0.21
CA ASP A 101 -9.99 -11.15 -0.58
C ASP A 101 -9.42 -10.07 0.35
N VAL A 102 -9.17 -8.89 -0.22
CA VAL A 102 -8.85 -7.68 0.55
C VAL A 102 -10.02 -7.38 1.47
N ARG A 103 -9.72 -7.15 2.75
CA ARG A 103 -10.71 -7.04 3.82
C ARG A 103 -11.28 -5.64 3.94
N TRP A 104 -10.48 -4.60 3.72
CA TRP A 104 -10.95 -3.22 3.78
C TRP A 104 -10.03 -2.23 3.06
N ASN A 105 -10.47 -0.97 3.04
CA ASN A 105 -9.66 0.17 2.62
C ASN A 105 -8.34 0.24 3.40
N PHE A 106 -7.27 0.64 2.72
CA PHE A 106 -5.91 0.80 3.26
C PHE A 106 -5.14 -0.48 3.57
N GLU A 107 -5.59 -1.67 3.19
CA GLU A 107 -4.75 -2.87 3.28
C GLU A 107 -3.46 -2.75 2.45
N GLN A 108 -2.32 -3.19 2.98
CA GLN A 108 -1.02 -2.92 2.36
C GLN A 108 -0.32 -4.21 1.92
N PHE A 109 0.26 -4.18 0.72
CA PHE A 109 1.16 -5.22 0.22
C PHE A 109 2.56 -4.65 0.05
N VAL A 110 3.56 -5.31 0.61
CA VAL A 110 4.97 -4.99 0.36
C VAL A 110 5.51 -5.95 -0.70
N ILE A 111 6.11 -5.37 -1.73
CA ILE A 111 6.66 -6.07 -2.88
C ILE A 111 8.16 -5.77 -2.90
N ASN A 112 8.98 -6.81 -3.06
CA ASN A 112 10.43 -6.63 -3.13
C ASN A 112 10.89 -6.14 -4.52
N GLN A 113 12.18 -5.86 -4.67
CA GLN A 113 12.76 -5.36 -5.92
C GLN A 113 12.66 -6.34 -7.11
N GLN A 114 12.41 -7.62 -6.84
CA GLN A 114 12.19 -8.66 -7.86
C GLN A 114 10.71 -8.81 -8.24
N GLY A 115 9.83 -7.92 -7.73
CA GLY A 115 8.39 -7.94 -8.00
C GLY A 115 7.62 -9.00 -7.20
N LYS A 116 8.25 -9.68 -6.23
CA LYS A 116 7.60 -10.71 -5.41
C LYS A 116 6.91 -10.07 -4.19
N PRO A 117 5.63 -10.36 -3.91
CA PRO A 117 4.98 -9.97 -2.68
C PRO A 117 5.62 -10.71 -1.50
N VAL A 118 5.99 -9.98 -0.45
CA VAL A 118 6.72 -10.53 0.70
C VAL A 118 5.93 -10.46 2.00
N VAL A 119 5.05 -9.47 2.15
CA VAL A 119 4.16 -9.36 3.30
C VAL A 119 2.91 -8.57 2.95
N ARG A 120 1.82 -8.89 3.64
CA ARG A 120 0.53 -8.21 3.57
C ARG A 120 0.13 -7.78 4.98
N PHE A 121 -0.31 -6.55 5.13
CA PHE A 121 -0.66 -5.92 6.41
C PHE A 121 -2.12 -5.54 6.42
N SER A 122 -2.75 -5.68 7.59
CA SER A 122 -4.14 -5.34 7.81
C SER A 122 -4.39 -3.83 7.72
N PRO A 123 -5.62 -3.40 7.38
CA PRO A 123 -6.00 -2.00 7.24
C PRO A 123 -5.63 -1.08 8.41
N ASP A 124 -5.63 -1.60 9.64
CA ASP A 124 -5.35 -0.86 10.88
C ASP A 124 -3.85 -0.61 11.12
N VAL A 125 -2.96 -1.27 10.37
CA VAL A 125 -1.52 -1.04 10.48
C VAL A 125 -1.17 0.38 10.05
N ASN A 126 -0.51 1.12 10.95
CA ASN A 126 0.02 2.43 10.62
C ASN A 126 1.09 2.30 9.53
N PRO A 127 1.04 3.09 8.43
CA PRO A 127 2.04 3.02 7.37
C PRO A 127 3.48 3.15 7.85
N LEU A 128 3.74 3.93 8.91
CA LEU A 128 5.07 4.08 9.47
C LEU A 128 5.63 2.80 10.10
N ASN A 129 4.77 1.86 10.52
CA ASN A 129 5.20 0.56 11.04
C ASN A 129 5.82 -0.33 9.95
N LEU A 130 5.56 -0.05 8.67
CA LEU A 130 6.20 -0.76 7.55
C LEU A 130 7.69 -0.39 7.41
N THR A 131 8.18 0.65 8.10
CA THR A 131 9.57 1.12 8.02
C THR A 131 10.57 -0.02 8.19
N MET A 132 10.38 -0.88 9.21
CA MET A 132 11.35 -1.94 9.50
C MET A 132 11.44 -2.96 8.35
N VAL A 133 10.30 -3.38 7.81
CA VAL A 133 10.26 -4.33 6.68
C VAL A 133 10.80 -3.69 5.41
N ILE A 134 10.50 -2.42 5.15
CA ILE A 134 11.03 -1.73 3.97
C ILE A 134 12.55 -1.60 4.07
N SER A 135 13.07 -1.17 5.24
CA SER A 135 14.51 -1.05 5.45
C SER A 135 15.25 -2.37 5.27
N SER A 136 14.67 -3.51 5.67
CA SER A 136 15.32 -4.81 5.50
C SER A 136 15.32 -5.34 4.07
N LEU A 137 14.49 -4.79 3.20
CA LEU A 137 14.41 -5.15 1.77
C LEU A 137 15.25 -4.24 0.87
N LEU A 138 15.70 -3.09 1.40
CA LEU A 138 16.54 -2.16 0.65
C LEU A 138 18.00 -2.62 0.70
N PRO A 139 18.78 -2.38 -0.37
CA PRO A 139 20.20 -2.67 -0.36
C PRO A 139 20.90 -1.92 0.79
N HIS A 140 21.71 -2.62 1.57
CA HIS A 140 22.64 -1.98 2.50
C HIS A 140 23.60 -1.10 1.70
N SER A 141 23.88 0.09 2.21
CA SER A 141 24.83 0.98 1.54
C SER A 141 26.23 0.37 1.59
N ALA A 142 27.04 0.57 0.54
CA ALA A 142 28.43 0.09 0.50
C ALA A 142 29.31 0.66 1.65
N VAL A 143 28.83 1.70 2.36
CA VAL A 143 29.50 2.29 3.52
C VAL A 143 29.44 1.39 4.75
N ASP A 144 28.42 0.53 4.88
CA ASP A 144 28.29 -0.42 6.00
C ASP A 144 29.21 -1.64 5.86
N ASN A 145 29.76 -1.89 4.66
CA ASN A 145 30.69 -2.99 4.40
C ASN A 145 32.16 -2.63 4.65
N MET A 146 32.50 -1.35 4.85
CA MET A 146 33.89 -0.90 5.11
C MET A 146 34.26 -0.85 6.59
N SER A 147 33.30 -0.98 7.51
CA SER A 147 33.55 -0.98 8.97
C SER A 147 33.86 -2.37 9.54
N ASN A 148 33.86 -3.42 8.72
CA ASN A 148 34.13 -4.81 9.15
C ASN A 148 35.53 -5.34 8.79
N GLU A 149 36.43 -4.52 8.24
CA GLU A 149 37.85 -4.90 8.10
C GLU A 149 38.66 -4.24 9.22
N ILE A 150 38.73 -4.92 10.37
CA ILE A 150 39.80 -4.69 11.36
C ILE A 150 41.07 -5.31 10.77
N PRO A 151 42.17 -4.55 10.57
CA PRO A 151 43.43 -5.16 10.18
C PRO A 151 43.97 -5.93 11.38
N MET A 152 44.11 -7.25 11.20
CA MET A 152 44.87 -8.12 12.09
C MET A 152 46.33 -7.64 12.10
N VAL A 153 46.76 -7.06 13.22
CA VAL A 153 48.18 -6.90 13.59
C VAL A 153 48.40 -7.61 14.91
#